data_AF-A0A093EKK8-F1
#
_entry.id   AF-A0A093EKK8-F1
#
_cell.length_a   1.000
_cell.length_b   1.000
_cell.length_c   1.000
_cell.angle_alpha   90.00
_cell.angle_beta   90.00
_cell.angle_gamma   90.00
#
_symmetry.space_group_name_H-M   'P 1'
#
loop_
_entity.id
_entity.type
_entity.pdbx_description
1 polymer ?
#
loop_
_entity_poly.entity_id
_entity_poly.type
_entity_poly.pdbx_seq_one_letter_code
_entity_poly.pdbx_strand_id
1 'polypeptide(L)'
;MKDGILRVWDINHEKIIQSSATDSQICSLLWLPKTSELMTGQGLPGNQIKIWKYPMLTNSSELYGKYFSHKGRVLHIALSPDQSRLFSVAADGLACLWKCHEPEES
;
A
#
# COMPACT_ATOMS: atom_id res chain seq x y z
N MET A 1 12.32 11.56 -10.76
CA MET A 1 11.50 12.19 -9.71
C MET A 1 11.58 11.29 -8.47
N LYS A 2 12.06 11.79 -7.33
CA LYS A 2 12.11 11.06 -6.05
C LYS A 2 11.49 11.93 -4.96
N ASP A 3 10.54 11.36 -4.22
CA ASP A 3 10.67 11.35 -2.76
C ASP A 3 10.51 9.88 -2.33
N GLY A 4 9.35 9.26 -2.53
CA GLY A 4 9.22 7.81 -2.33
C GLY A 4 9.51 7.36 -0.90
N ILE A 5 9.45 8.28 0.06
CA ILE A 5 9.56 8.02 1.48
C ILE A 5 8.15 8.05 2.07
N LEU A 6 7.77 6.95 2.73
CA LEU A 6 6.58 6.89 3.57
C LEU A 6 6.91 7.54 4.91
N ARG A 7 6.12 8.53 5.34
CA ARG A 7 6.31 9.24 6.60
C ARG A 7 5.03 9.21 7.43
N VAL A 8 5.19 9.01 8.74
CA VAL A 8 4.12 9.17 9.72
C VAL A 8 4.45 10.37 10.58
N TRP A 9 3.46 11.24 10.77
CA TRP A 9 3.59 12.50 11.47
C TRP A 9 2.74 12.47 12.74
N ASP A 10 3.31 12.99 13.82
CA ASP A 10 2.51 13.46 14.94
C ASP A 10 2.12 14.91 14.65
N ILE A 11 0.83 15.10 14.36
CA ILE A 11 0.28 16.41 13.99
C ILE A 11 0.29 17.42 15.13
N ASN A 12 0.23 16.96 16.39
CA ASN A 12 0.14 17.86 17.55
C ASN A 12 1.51 18.43 17.93
N HIS A 13 2.57 17.68 17.61
CA HIS A 13 3.96 18.07 17.87
C HIS A 13 4.73 18.42 16.59
N GLU A 14 4.05 18.46 15.44
CA GLU A 14 4.59 18.81 14.12
C GLU A 14 5.89 18.08 13.74
N LYS A 15 6.01 16.80 14.14
CA LYS A 15 7.23 16.01 13.95
C LYS A 15 6.97 14.71 13.21
N ILE A 16 7.94 14.31 12.40
CA ILE A 16 7.99 12.96 11.84
C ILE A 16 8.32 12.01 12.99
N ILE A 17 7.45 11.02 13.22
CA ILE A 17 7.67 9.98 14.24
C ILE A 17 8.21 8.70 13.64
N GLN A 18 8.02 8.49 12.34
CA GLN A 18 8.57 7.35 11.62
C GLN A 18 8.69 7.63 10.13
N SER A 19 9.71 7.05 9.49
CA SER A 19 9.84 7.10 8.03
C SER A 19 10.54 5.86 7.47
N SER A 20 10.10 5.41 6.30
CA SER A 20 10.75 4.33 5.55
C SER A 20 10.86 4.68 4.07
N ALA A 21 11.99 4.36 3.47
CA ALA A 21 12.14 4.41 2.01
C ALA A 21 11.29 3.30 1.37
N THR A 22 10.59 3.64 0.30
CA THR A 22 9.73 2.69 -0.43
C THR A 22 10.30 2.28 -1.78
N ASP A 23 11.42 2.90 -2.17
CA ASP A 23 12.17 2.74 -3.42
C ASP A 23 11.35 2.96 -4.71
N SER A 24 10.14 3.53 -4.58
CA SER A 24 9.25 3.86 -5.69
C SER A 24 8.43 5.12 -5.35
N GLN A 25 7.82 5.73 -6.36
CA GLN A 25 6.83 6.78 -6.14
C GLN A 25 5.61 6.19 -5.40
N ILE A 26 5.16 6.87 -4.36
CA ILE A 26 3.90 6.56 -3.68
C ILE A 26 2.79 7.36 -4.37
N CYS A 27 1.81 6.67 -4.93
CA CYS A 27 0.69 7.29 -5.67
C CYS A 27 -0.61 7.26 -4.87
N SER A 28 -0.72 6.37 -3.89
CA SER A 28 -1.90 6.22 -3.03
C SER A 28 -1.52 5.60 -1.70
N LEU A 29 -2.24 5.94 -0.64
CA LEU A 29 -2.04 5.44 0.73
C LEU A 29 -3.39 5.03 1.33
N LEU A 30 -3.46 3.90 2.03
CA LEU A 30 -4.56 3.59 2.93
C LEU A 30 -4.10 2.94 4.23
N TRP A 31 -4.90 3.09 5.27
CA TRP A 31 -4.81 2.26 6.47
C TRP A 31 -5.59 0.97 6.28
N LEU A 32 -5.07 -0.13 6.81
CA LEU A 32 -5.77 -1.39 7.00
C LEU A 32 -6.22 -1.51 8.46
N PRO A 33 -7.48 -1.18 8.78
CA PRO A 33 -7.92 -1.10 10.17
C PRO A 33 -7.88 -2.45 10.90
N LYS A 34 -8.19 -3.55 10.21
CA LYS A 34 -8.16 -4.90 10.78
C LYS A 34 -6.77 -5.37 11.25
N THR A 35 -5.70 -4.95 10.56
CA THR A 35 -4.34 -5.43 10.85
C THR A 35 -3.43 -4.36 11.43
N SER A 36 -3.90 -3.11 11.55
CA SER A 36 -3.08 -1.96 11.94
C SER A 36 -1.86 -1.78 11.03
N GLU A 37 -2.01 -2.08 9.74
CA GLU A 37 -0.97 -1.90 8.72
C GLU A 37 -1.29 -0.72 7.80
N LEU A 38 -0.28 -0.28 7.05
CA LEU A 38 -0.42 0.72 5.99
C LEU A 38 -0.24 0.05 4.63
N MET A 39 -1.00 0.49 3.64
CA MET A 39 -0.84 0.07 2.25
C MET A 39 -0.46 1.25 1.37
N THR A 40 0.51 1.05 0.48
CA THR A 40 0.92 2.03 -0.52
C THR A 40 0.76 1.47 -1.92
N GLY A 41 0.10 2.22 -2.80
CA GLY A 41 0.12 1.97 -4.24
C GLY A 41 1.32 2.65 -4.87
N GLN A 42 2.12 1.90 -5.64
CA GLN A 42 3.41 2.37 -6.13
C GLN A 42 3.47 2.52 -7.66
N GLY A 43 4.41 3.34 -8.12
CA GLY A 43 4.80 3.48 -9.52
C GLY A 43 6.05 2.66 -9.88
N LEU A 44 6.81 3.17 -10.85
CA LEU A 44 8.05 2.53 -11.32
C LEU A 44 9.09 2.39 -10.18
N PRO A 45 9.87 1.28 -10.17
CA PRO A 45 9.96 0.28 -11.24
C PRO A 45 8.94 -0.85 -11.16
N GLY A 46 8.36 -1.15 -10.00
CA GLY A 46 7.61 -2.40 -9.82
C GLY A 46 6.09 -2.29 -9.92
N ASN A 47 5.51 -1.08 -9.92
CA ASN A 47 4.07 -0.85 -10.07
C ASN A 47 3.20 -1.67 -9.09
N GLN A 48 3.74 -1.97 -7.92
CA GLN A 48 3.13 -2.89 -6.96
C GLN A 48 2.30 -2.16 -5.90
N ILE A 49 1.57 -2.95 -5.11
CA ILE A 49 0.95 -2.50 -3.86
C ILE A 49 1.74 -3.15 -2.73
N LYS A 50 2.26 -2.33 -1.80
CA LYS A 50 3.04 -2.80 -0.64
C LYS A 50 2.26 -2.63 0.64
N ILE A 51 2.44 -3.55 1.58
CA ILE A 51 1.90 -3.53 2.93
C ILE A 51 3.05 -3.28 3.92
N TRP A 52 2.82 -2.40 4.88
CA TRP A 52 3.80 -1.92 5.84
C TRP A 52 3.28 -2.15 7.26
N LYS A 53 4.05 -2.87 8.09
CA LYS A 53 3.74 -3.01 9.52
C LYS A 53 3.93 -1.68 10.21
N TYR A 54 2.88 -1.17 10.85
CA TYR A 54 3.00 -0.05 11.76
C TYR A 54 3.19 -0.57 13.20
N PRO A 55 4.04 0.05 14.05
CA PRO A 55 4.73 1.33 13.89
C PRO A 55 6.12 1.28 13.24
N MET A 56 6.65 0.10 12.92
CA MET A 56 8.05 0.00 12.45
C MET A 56 8.26 0.43 10.99
N LEU A 57 7.17 0.57 10.22
CA LEU A 57 7.17 0.77 8.76
C LEU A 57 8.10 -0.21 8.03
N THR A 58 8.07 -1.48 8.43
CA THR A 58 8.75 -2.56 7.72
C THR A 58 7.80 -3.14 6.68
N ASN A 59 8.29 -3.38 5.47
CA ASN A 59 7.51 -4.04 4.42
C ASN A 59 7.17 -5.47 4.91
N SER A 60 5.88 -5.76 5.11
CA SER A 60 5.42 -7.09 5.54
C SER A 60 5.16 -8.01 4.37
N SER A 61 4.58 -7.45 3.30
CA SER A 61 4.13 -8.20 2.14
C SER A 61 3.83 -7.27 0.98
N GLU A 62 3.74 -7.86 -0.21
CA GLU A 62 3.42 -7.17 -1.42
C GLU A 62 2.31 -7.92 -2.14
N LEU A 63 1.32 -7.20 -2.67
CA LEU A 63 0.30 -7.82 -3.50
C LEU A 63 0.84 -7.92 -4.92
N TYR A 64 1.21 -9.14 -5.29
CA TYR A 64 1.52 -9.53 -6.66
C TYR A 64 0.64 -10.72 -7.03
N GLY A 65 -0.18 -10.59 -8.07
CA GLY A 65 -0.90 -11.74 -8.60
C GLY A 65 0.07 -12.57 -9.45
N LYS A 66 0.09 -13.90 -9.26
CA LYS A 66 0.83 -14.84 -10.13
C LYS A 66 0.53 -14.64 -11.63
N TYR A 67 -0.65 -14.11 -11.94
CA TYR A 67 -1.12 -13.82 -13.30
C TYR A 67 -1.51 -12.35 -13.53
N PHE A 68 -1.51 -11.51 -12.48
CA PHE A 68 -2.00 -10.12 -12.54
C PHE A 68 -1.15 -9.23 -11.62
N SER A 69 -0.10 -8.67 -12.20
CA SER A 69 0.55 -7.46 -11.69
C SER A 69 0.18 -6.30 -12.61
N HIS A 70 0.06 -5.10 -12.04
CA HIS A 70 -0.15 -3.91 -12.86
C HIS A 70 1.09 -3.66 -13.72
N LYS A 71 0.88 -3.47 -15.02
CA LYS A 71 1.94 -3.16 -15.99
C LYS A 71 2.21 -1.66 -16.09
N GLY A 72 1.38 -0.85 -15.45
CA GLY A 72 1.52 0.60 -15.33
C GLY A 72 1.45 1.04 -13.88
N ARG A 73 1.88 2.27 -13.60
CA ARG A 73 1.87 2.82 -12.23
C ARG A 73 0.48 2.69 -11.60
N VAL A 74 0.42 2.28 -10.33
CA VAL A 74 -0.83 2.31 -9.56
C VAL A 74 -1.25 3.76 -9.42
N LEU A 75 -2.53 4.03 -9.69
CA LEU A 75 -3.11 5.38 -9.62
C LEU A 75 -3.88 5.59 -8.33
N HIS A 76 -4.60 4.55 -7.88
CA HIS A 76 -5.41 4.61 -6.68
C HIS A 76 -5.66 3.21 -6.12
N ILE A 77 -5.87 3.14 -4.81
CA ILE A 77 -6.31 1.94 -4.09
C ILE A 77 -7.46 2.29 -3.14
N ALA A 78 -8.44 1.40 -3.03
CA ALA A 78 -9.61 1.59 -2.17
C ALA A 78 -10.00 0.29 -1.49
N LEU A 79 -10.40 0.37 -0.22
CA LEU A 79 -10.89 -0.76 0.54
C LEU A 79 -12.42 -0.84 0.41
N SER A 80 -12.97 -2.05 0.34
CA SER A 80 -14.41 -2.24 0.44
C SER A 80 -14.93 -1.84 1.83
N PRO A 81 -16.21 -1.45 1.97
CA PRO A 81 -16.76 -1.03 3.25
C PRO A 81 -16.64 -2.09 4.37
N ASP A 82 -16.75 -3.37 4.00
CA ASP A 82 -16.60 -4.54 4.89
C ASP A 82 -15.12 -4.94 5.13
N GLN A 83 -14.17 -4.23 4.50
CA GLN A 83 -12.74 -4.46 4.61
C GLN A 83 -12.27 -5.84 4.14
N SER A 84 -13.09 -6.57 3.38
CA SER A 84 -12.76 -7.91 2.89
C SER A 84 -12.02 -7.88 1.54
N ARG A 85 -12.10 -6.76 0.82
CA ARG A 85 -11.60 -6.63 -0.54
C ARG A 85 -10.87 -5.31 -0.74
N LEU A 86 -9.85 -5.34 -1.58
CA LEU A 86 -9.14 -4.16 -2.05
C LEU A 86 -9.37 -4.01 -3.56
N PHE A 87 -9.62 -2.79 -4.00
CA PHE A 87 -9.62 -2.40 -5.41
C PHE A 87 -8.37 -1.60 -5.72
N SER A 88 -7.73 -1.89 -6.85
CA SER A 88 -6.66 -1.08 -7.40
C SER A 88 -6.90 -0.75 -8.86
N VAL A 89 -6.50 0.45 -9.28
CA VAL A 89 -6.53 0.88 -10.68
C VAL A 89 -5.16 1.42 -11.06
N ALA A 90 -4.74 1.18 -12.30
CA ALA A 90 -3.42 1.58 -12.78
C ALA A 90 -3.44 2.18 -14.19
N ALA A 91 -2.30 2.73 -14.59
CA ALA A 91 -2.10 3.35 -15.90
C ALA A 91 -2.08 2.35 -17.07
N ASP A 92 -2.14 1.04 -16.81
CA ASP A 92 -2.31 -0.01 -17.83
C ASP A 92 -3.77 -0.17 -18.29
N GLY A 93 -4.69 0.60 -17.72
CA GLY A 93 -6.12 0.53 -18.04
C GLY A 93 -6.86 -0.61 -17.35
N LEU A 94 -6.22 -1.31 -16.40
CA LEU A 94 -6.83 -2.41 -15.67
C LEU A 94 -7.22 -2.01 -14.25
N ALA A 95 -8.33 -2.58 -13.79
CA ALA A 95 -8.74 -2.59 -12.40
C ALA A 95 -8.60 -4.02 -11.85
N CYS A 96 -8.00 -4.16 -10.68
CA CYS A 96 -7.81 -5.45 -10.00
C CYS A 96 -8.59 -5.47 -8.68
N LEU A 97 -9.17 -6.63 -8.37
CA LEU A 97 -9.86 -6.90 -7.11
C LEU A 97 -9.09 -7.96 -6.34
N TRP A 98 -8.68 -7.63 -5.12
CA TRP A 98 -7.88 -8.48 -4.24
C TRP A 98 -8.72 -8.89 -3.03
N LYS A 99 -8.57 -10.14 -2.58
CA LYS A 99 -9.12 -10.58 -1.30
C LYS A 99 -8.11 -10.27 -0.19
N CYS A 100 -8.53 -9.51 0.80
CA CYS A 100 -7.77 -9.36 2.04
C CYS A 100 -7.97 -10.64 2.84
N HIS A 101 -6.91 -11.44 3.02
CA HIS A 101 -6.99 -12.62 3.87
C HIS A 101 -6.83 -12.16 5.31
N GLU A 102 -7.71 -12.62 6.20
CA GLU A 102 -7.46 -12.52 7.63
C GLU A 102 -6.33 -13.51 7.98
N PRO A 103 -5.37 -13.15 8.84
CA PRO A 103 -4.49 -14.16 9.40
C PRO A 103 -5.38 -15.19 10.11
N GLU A 104 -5.28 -16.45 9.72
CA GLU A 104 -5.88 -17.53 10.51
C GLU A 104 -5.29 -17.44 11.92
N GLU A 105 -6.15 -17.20 12.92
CA GLU A 105 -5.76 -17.34 14.32
C GLU A 105 -5.41 -18.81 14.54
N SER A 106 -4.11 -19.07 14.72
CA SER A 106 -3.58 -20.35 15.21
C SER A 106 -3.58 -20.38 16.73
#